data_AF-A0A2V7IZH7-F1
#
_entry.id   AF-A0A2V7IZH7-F1
#
_cell.length_a   1.000
_cell.length_b   1.000
_cell.length_c   1.000
_cell.angle_alpha   90.00
_cell.angle_beta   90.00
_cell.angle_gamma   90.00
#
_symmetry.space_group_name_H-M   'P 1'
#
loop_
_entity.id
_entity.type
_entity.pdbx_description
1 polymer ?
#
loop_
_entity_poly.entity_id
_entity_poly.type
_entity_poly.pdbx_seq_one_letter_code
_entity_poly.pdbx_strand_id
1 'polypeptide(L)'
;MLISQPDSMGPQAVSFGRSLLCPAGKRILGGGVQNANYGVVIQESAPNASGDTWAYTVSRDTAGTSVGFTGWAVCADSGLSGYGLISQPDSMGPQTLSFGRGLLCPFRRRVLGGGVQNANYGVVVQETYPKSSGDTWAYTVSRKTGGTTVTFTGRAICADSTITGYVLVSRPDSMLPQALSFGRSLLCPSGKRVFSGGVQNANYGVVVQESHPNSAGDTWAYTVSRKTGGSTVRFTGWAACATATS
;
A
#
# COMPACT_ATOMS: atom_id res chain seq x y z
N MET A 1 -8.38 -13.72 6.96
CA MET A 1 -7.73 -14.70 6.06
C MET A 1 -6.67 -13.99 5.24
N LEU A 2 -5.52 -14.63 5.03
CA LEU A 2 -4.46 -14.12 4.18
C LEU A 2 -4.35 -14.96 2.91
N ILE A 3 -4.06 -14.27 1.81
CA ILE A 3 -3.75 -14.87 0.52
C ILE A 3 -2.40 -14.33 0.11
N SER A 4 -1.51 -15.23 -0.31
CA SER A 4 -0.20 -14.89 -0.84
C SER A 4 0.01 -15.60 -2.16
N GLN A 5 0.57 -14.90 -3.13
CA GLN A 5 0.89 -15.47 -4.43
C GLN A 5 2.34 -15.12 -4.79
N PRO A 6 3.25 -16.10 -4.76
CA PRO A 6 4.58 -15.94 -5.33
C PRO A 6 4.48 -15.70 -6.83
N ASP A 7 5.28 -14.75 -7.31
CA ASP A 7 5.35 -14.32 -8.69
C ASP A 7 6.80 -14.00 -9.08
N SER A 8 7.00 -13.87 -10.39
CA SER A 8 8.28 -13.40 -10.93
C SER A 8 8.08 -12.58 -12.19
N MET A 9 9.00 -11.64 -12.39
CA MET A 9 9.12 -10.86 -13.61
C MET A 9 10.40 -11.29 -14.32
N GLY A 10 10.25 -11.91 -15.49
CA GLY A 10 11.37 -12.43 -16.27
C GLY A 10 12.31 -11.33 -16.81
N PRO A 11 13.50 -11.68 -17.33
CA PRO A 11 14.57 -10.74 -17.66
C PRO A 11 14.21 -9.55 -18.56
N GLN A 12 13.27 -9.73 -19.50
CA GLN A 12 12.88 -8.70 -20.46
C GLN A 12 11.64 -7.90 -20.02
N ALA A 13 10.91 -8.38 -19.02
CA ALA A 13 9.73 -7.69 -18.54
C ALA A 13 10.12 -6.50 -17.67
N VAL A 14 9.53 -5.33 -17.93
CA VAL A 14 9.72 -4.11 -17.12
C VAL A 14 8.56 -3.86 -16.16
N SER A 15 7.46 -4.59 -16.36
CA SER A 15 6.26 -4.58 -15.50
C SER A 15 5.73 -5.97 -15.25
N PHE A 16 5.03 -6.11 -14.14
CA PHE A 16 4.12 -7.21 -13.89
C PHE A 16 2.94 -6.74 -13.04
N GLY A 17 1.73 -7.17 -13.38
CA GLY A 17 0.53 -6.88 -12.61
C GLY A 17 -0.35 -8.12 -12.41
N ARG A 18 -0.99 -8.22 -11.24
CA ARG A 18 -1.93 -9.29 -10.88
C ARG A 18 -2.99 -8.76 -9.93
N SER A 19 -4.15 -9.42 -9.91
CA SER A 19 -5.17 -9.25 -8.88
C SER A 19 -5.37 -10.54 -8.09
N LEU A 20 -5.45 -10.42 -6.76
CA LEU A 20 -5.70 -11.53 -5.85
C LEU A 20 -7.15 -11.47 -5.37
N LEU A 21 -7.91 -12.52 -5.65
CA LEU A 21 -9.33 -12.63 -5.30
C LEU A 21 -9.52 -13.23 -3.92
N CYS A 22 -10.30 -12.54 -3.08
CA CYS A 22 -10.80 -13.09 -1.83
C CYS A 22 -11.77 -14.26 -2.10
N PRO A 23 -11.74 -15.32 -1.28
CA PRO A 23 -12.71 -16.40 -1.38
C PRO A 23 -14.15 -15.92 -1.31
N ALA A 24 -15.06 -16.74 -1.83
CA ALA A 24 -16.49 -16.48 -1.75
C ALA A 24 -16.94 -16.15 -0.33
N GLY A 25 -17.79 -15.13 -0.19
CA GLY A 25 -18.28 -14.63 1.09
C GLY A 25 -17.32 -13.72 1.85
N LYS A 26 -16.11 -13.46 1.33
CA LYS A 26 -15.12 -12.56 1.93
C LYS A 26 -14.92 -11.28 1.11
N ARG A 27 -14.46 -10.22 1.78
CA ARG A 27 -14.12 -8.90 1.22
C ARG A 27 -12.69 -8.53 1.55
N ILE A 28 -12.10 -7.69 0.70
CA ILE A 28 -10.73 -7.21 0.87
C ILE A 28 -10.67 -6.13 1.95
N LEU A 29 -9.67 -6.22 2.84
CA LEU A 29 -9.36 -5.24 3.87
C LEU A 29 -8.06 -4.48 3.61
N GLY A 30 -7.16 -5.10 2.86
CA GLY A 30 -5.85 -4.56 2.54
C GLY A 30 -5.05 -5.56 1.74
N GLY A 31 -3.83 -5.18 1.38
CA GLY A 31 -2.91 -6.03 0.65
C GLY A 31 -1.63 -5.29 0.34
N GLY A 32 -0.73 -5.95 -0.38
CA GLY A 32 0.60 -5.43 -0.54
C GLY A 32 1.48 -6.29 -1.39
N VAL A 33 2.74 -5.89 -1.48
CA VAL A 33 3.77 -6.65 -2.21
C VAL A 33 5.00 -6.75 -1.32
N GLN A 34 5.50 -7.97 -1.22
CA GLN A 34 6.82 -8.28 -0.68
C GLN A 34 7.77 -8.46 -1.85
N ASN A 35 8.93 -7.82 -1.82
CA ASN A 35 9.87 -7.86 -2.91
C ASN A 35 11.15 -8.58 -2.48
N ALA A 36 11.65 -9.52 -3.29
CA ALA A 36 12.87 -10.23 -2.96
C ALA A 36 14.14 -9.45 -3.33
N ASN A 37 14.07 -8.49 -4.27
CA ASN A 37 15.26 -7.82 -4.80
C ASN A 37 15.11 -6.30 -4.94
N TYR A 38 16.21 -5.58 -4.68
CA TYR A 38 16.33 -4.15 -4.95
C TYR A 38 16.16 -3.84 -6.44
N GLY A 39 15.44 -2.76 -6.75
CA GLY A 39 15.28 -2.25 -8.12
C GLY A 39 13.89 -2.44 -8.74
N VAL A 40 12.94 -2.95 -7.97
CA VAL A 40 11.52 -3.01 -8.35
C VAL A 40 10.72 -2.09 -7.42
N VAL A 41 9.85 -1.27 -7.99
CA VAL A 41 8.98 -0.33 -7.27
C VAL A 41 7.52 -0.71 -7.43
N ILE A 42 6.71 -0.36 -6.43
CA ILE A 42 5.26 -0.54 -6.48
C ILE A 42 4.66 0.61 -7.31
N GLN A 43 4.05 0.27 -8.44
CA GLN A 43 3.25 1.20 -9.24
C GLN A 43 1.79 1.20 -8.80
N GLU A 44 1.24 0.04 -8.46
CA GLU A 44 -0.13 -0.09 -8.00
C GLU A 44 -0.19 -1.02 -6.79
N SER A 45 -1.05 -0.65 -5.84
CA SER A 45 -1.44 -1.50 -4.72
C SER A 45 -2.75 -0.94 -4.20
N ALA A 46 -3.87 -1.59 -4.53
CA ALA A 46 -5.20 -1.07 -4.21
C ALA A 46 -6.28 -2.17 -4.25
N PRO A 47 -7.40 -1.97 -3.54
CA PRO A 47 -8.59 -2.77 -3.76
C PRO A 47 -9.24 -2.41 -5.10
N ASN A 48 -9.95 -3.37 -5.70
CA ASN A 48 -10.82 -3.07 -6.84
C ASN A 48 -12.14 -2.42 -6.41
N ALA A 49 -12.96 -2.03 -7.39
CA ALA A 49 -14.21 -1.32 -7.15
C ALA A 49 -15.30 -2.16 -6.44
N SER A 50 -15.25 -3.49 -6.55
CA SER A 50 -16.18 -4.40 -5.89
C SER A 50 -15.73 -4.83 -4.48
N GLY A 51 -14.46 -4.59 -4.12
CA GLY A 51 -13.93 -4.92 -2.79
C GLY A 51 -13.73 -6.41 -2.57
N ASP A 52 -13.52 -7.17 -3.64
CA ASP A 52 -13.26 -8.60 -3.61
C ASP A 52 -11.83 -8.93 -4.03
N THR A 53 -11.10 -8.02 -4.67
CA THR A 53 -9.70 -8.24 -5.05
C THR A 53 -8.76 -7.16 -4.55
N TRP A 54 -7.50 -7.54 -4.33
CA TRP A 54 -6.38 -6.62 -4.23
C TRP A 54 -5.54 -6.71 -5.50
N ALA A 55 -5.41 -5.60 -6.21
CA ALA A 55 -4.55 -5.49 -7.37
C ALA A 55 -3.19 -4.91 -6.96
N TYR A 56 -2.13 -5.42 -7.56
CA TYR A 56 -0.81 -4.82 -7.50
C TYR A 56 -0.13 -4.85 -8.86
N THR A 57 0.67 -3.82 -9.09
CA THR A 57 1.59 -3.74 -10.24
C THR A 57 2.95 -3.32 -9.73
N VAL A 58 3.97 -4.04 -10.15
CA VAL A 58 5.37 -3.75 -9.89
C VAL A 58 6.10 -3.43 -11.18
N SER A 59 7.13 -2.59 -11.10
CA SER A 59 7.92 -2.23 -12.27
C SER A 59 9.38 -2.01 -11.94
N ARG A 60 10.23 -2.05 -12.96
CA ARG A 60 11.63 -1.63 -12.91
C ARG A 60 11.97 -0.74 -14.10
N ASP A 61 12.99 0.10 -13.93
CA ASP A 61 13.43 1.05 -14.95
C ASP A 61 14.10 0.35 -16.15
N THR A 62 14.81 -0.76 -15.92
CA THR A 62 15.59 -1.46 -16.97
C THR A 62 15.38 -2.97 -16.90
N ALA A 63 15.32 -3.61 -18.08
CA ALA A 63 15.43 -5.06 -18.19
C ALA A 63 16.72 -5.56 -17.50
N GLY A 64 16.69 -6.78 -16.97
CA GLY A 64 17.77 -7.28 -16.12
C GLY A 64 17.62 -8.76 -15.81
N THR A 65 18.01 -9.20 -14.63
CA THR A 65 17.80 -10.59 -14.18
C THR A 65 16.34 -10.85 -13.81
N SER A 66 15.93 -12.11 -13.68
CA SER A 66 14.60 -12.41 -13.15
C SER A 66 14.46 -11.89 -11.71
N VAL A 67 13.33 -11.28 -11.38
CA VAL A 67 13.03 -10.78 -10.03
C VAL A 67 11.79 -11.47 -9.49
N GLY A 68 11.91 -12.05 -8.29
CA GLY A 68 10.79 -12.65 -7.56
C GLY A 68 10.13 -11.66 -6.59
N PHE A 69 8.83 -11.81 -6.40
CA PHE A 69 8.04 -11.05 -5.42
C PHE A 69 6.82 -11.87 -5.01
N THR A 70 6.18 -11.46 -3.92
CA THR A 70 4.96 -12.10 -3.43
C THR A 70 3.89 -11.04 -3.29
N GLY A 71 2.77 -11.22 -3.99
CA GLY A 71 1.57 -10.44 -3.78
C GLY A 71 0.81 -10.92 -2.54
N TRP A 72 0.21 -10.00 -1.81
CA TRP A 72 -0.55 -10.29 -0.59
C TRP A 72 -1.93 -9.64 -0.62
N ALA A 73 -2.93 -10.36 -0.11
CA ALA A 73 -4.27 -9.85 0.13
C ALA A 73 -4.76 -10.28 1.52
N VAL A 74 -5.36 -9.34 2.24
CA VAL A 74 -5.99 -9.57 3.54
C VAL A 74 -7.50 -9.54 3.34
N CYS A 75 -8.15 -10.67 3.57
CA CYS A 75 -9.59 -10.84 3.39
C CYS A 75 -10.29 -11.09 4.73
N ALA A 76 -11.49 -10.57 4.90
CA ALA A 76 -12.37 -10.87 6.04
C ALA A 76 -13.79 -11.12 5.58
N ASP A 77 -14.64 -11.57 6.50
CA ASP A 77 -16.02 -11.88 6.17
C ASP A 77 -16.79 -10.64 5.67
N SER A 78 -17.65 -10.88 4.69
CA SER A 78 -18.43 -9.82 4.03
C SER A 78 -19.44 -9.12 4.93
N GLY A 79 -19.69 -9.66 6.14
CA GLY A 79 -20.60 -9.11 7.15
C GLY A 79 -20.05 -7.93 7.97
N LEU A 80 -18.92 -7.33 7.57
CA LEU A 80 -18.39 -6.14 8.26
C LEU A 80 -19.37 -4.96 8.16
N SER A 81 -19.88 -4.52 9.31
CA SER A 81 -20.83 -3.42 9.38
C SER A 81 -20.28 -2.15 8.74
N GLY A 82 -21.09 -1.53 7.88
CA GLY A 82 -20.72 -0.30 7.18
C GLY A 82 -19.58 -0.44 6.19
N TYR A 83 -19.19 -1.67 5.80
CA TYR A 83 -18.19 -1.89 4.76
C TYR A 83 -18.55 -1.10 3.50
N GLY A 84 -17.60 -0.34 2.99
CA GLY A 84 -17.77 0.42 1.76
C GLY A 84 -16.44 0.86 1.19
N LEU A 85 -16.44 1.11 -0.12
CA LEU A 85 -15.29 1.60 -0.85
C LEU A 85 -15.49 3.05 -1.24
N ILE A 86 -14.47 3.86 -1.01
CA ILE A 86 -14.33 5.18 -1.62
C ILE A 86 -13.46 5.03 -2.85
N SER A 87 -13.88 5.68 -3.93
CA SER A 87 -13.17 5.70 -5.20
C SER A 87 -13.11 7.12 -5.70
N GLN A 88 -11.91 7.67 -5.81
CA GLN A 88 -11.69 9.02 -6.27
C GLN A 88 -10.81 8.99 -7.53
N PRO A 89 -11.39 9.18 -8.71
CA PRO A 89 -10.61 9.40 -9.93
C PRO A 89 -9.80 10.68 -9.79
N ASP A 90 -8.54 10.61 -10.18
CA ASP A 90 -7.58 11.70 -10.09
C ASP A 90 -6.67 11.71 -11.33
N SER A 91 -6.01 12.84 -11.57
CA SER A 91 -5.08 12.99 -12.68
C SER A 91 -3.94 13.94 -12.37
N MET A 92 -2.81 13.74 -13.04
CA MET A 92 -1.69 14.66 -13.08
C MET A 92 -1.52 15.18 -14.50
N GLY A 93 -1.70 16.49 -14.69
CA GLY A 93 -1.47 17.14 -15.98
C GLY A 93 0.01 17.13 -16.37
N PRO A 94 0.37 17.51 -17.61
CA PRO A 94 1.71 17.34 -18.22
C PRO A 94 2.94 17.77 -17.43
N GLN A 95 2.82 18.76 -16.55
CA GLN A 95 3.94 19.32 -15.78
C GLN A 95 3.94 18.90 -14.31
N THR A 96 2.87 18.24 -13.84
CA THR A 96 2.76 17.80 -12.44
C THR A 96 3.63 16.56 -12.22
N LEU A 97 4.60 16.62 -11.31
CA LEU A 97 5.49 15.49 -11.01
C LEU A 97 5.07 14.69 -9.77
N SER A 98 4.25 15.29 -8.90
CA SER A 98 3.75 14.68 -7.67
C SER A 98 2.32 15.13 -7.39
N PHE A 99 1.50 14.23 -6.86
CA PHE A 99 0.13 14.50 -6.45
C PHE A 99 -0.21 13.65 -5.23
N GLY A 100 -0.85 14.26 -4.23
CA GLY A 100 -1.32 13.56 -3.04
C GLY A 100 -2.71 14.00 -2.61
N ARG A 101 -3.44 13.08 -1.98
CA ARG A 101 -4.82 13.29 -1.50
C ARG A 101 -5.08 12.45 -0.25
N GLY A 102 -6.01 12.92 0.59
CA GLY A 102 -6.66 12.11 1.62
C GLY A 102 -8.08 11.73 1.22
N LEU A 103 -8.47 10.48 1.42
CA LEU A 103 -9.80 9.93 1.20
C LEU A 103 -10.47 9.72 2.55
N LEU A 104 -11.41 10.61 2.88
CA LEU A 104 -12.12 10.60 4.16
C LEU A 104 -13.29 9.62 4.12
N CYS A 105 -13.28 8.63 5.00
CA CYS A 105 -14.41 7.74 5.24
C CYS A 105 -15.66 8.50 5.68
N PRO A 106 -16.87 8.02 5.33
CA PRO A 106 -18.11 8.65 5.78
C PRO A 106 -18.20 8.77 7.30
N PHE A 107 -19.12 9.61 7.78
CA PHE A 107 -19.31 9.85 9.21
C PHE A 107 -19.43 8.54 10.02
N ARG A 108 -18.73 8.48 11.16
CA ARG A 108 -18.64 7.31 12.05
C ARG A 108 -18.04 6.05 11.41
N ARG A 109 -17.24 6.20 10.35
CA ARG A 109 -16.46 5.11 9.78
C ARG A 109 -14.97 5.30 9.98
N ARG A 110 -14.25 4.18 10.01
CA ARG A 110 -12.80 4.08 10.07
C ARG A 110 -12.26 3.54 8.77
N VAL A 111 -11.02 3.90 8.46
CA VAL A 111 -10.30 3.34 7.33
C VAL A 111 -9.68 2.00 7.70
N LEU A 112 -9.90 0.97 6.89
CA LEU A 112 -9.33 -0.36 7.09
C LEU A 112 -8.11 -0.59 6.21
N GLY A 113 -8.07 0.05 5.05
CA GLY A 113 -7.03 -0.06 4.05
C GLY A 113 -7.30 0.84 2.86
N GLY A 114 -6.39 0.82 1.90
CA GLY A 114 -6.54 1.61 0.68
C GLY A 114 -5.26 1.65 -0.12
N GLY A 115 -5.29 2.42 -1.20
CA GLY A 115 -4.12 2.65 -2.01
C GLY A 115 -4.47 3.31 -3.33
N VAL A 116 -3.66 3.06 -4.35
CA VAL A 116 -3.80 3.72 -5.65
C VAL A 116 -3.80 2.67 -6.75
N GLN A 117 -4.85 2.74 -7.56
CA GLN A 117 -4.97 2.00 -8.82
C GLN A 117 -4.51 2.90 -9.96
N ASN A 118 -3.53 2.44 -10.74
CA ASN A 118 -2.96 3.24 -11.81
C ASN A 118 -3.49 2.75 -13.16
N ALA A 119 -3.96 3.69 -13.99
CA ALA A 119 -4.36 3.37 -15.35
C ALA A 119 -3.19 3.46 -16.35
N ASN A 120 -2.06 4.06 -15.94
CA ASN A 120 -0.96 4.42 -16.83
C ASN A 120 0.40 4.01 -16.28
N TYR A 121 1.29 3.62 -17.19
CA TYR A 121 2.69 3.33 -16.89
C TYR A 121 3.45 4.59 -16.47
N GLY A 122 4.41 4.46 -15.56
CA GLY A 122 5.33 5.55 -15.18
C GLY A 122 4.90 6.41 -14.00
N VAL A 123 3.76 6.08 -13.36
CA VAL A 123 3.38 6.61 -12.05
C VAL A 123 3.74 5.57 -10.97
N VAL A 124 4.40 6.02 -9.91
CA VAL A 124 4.79 5.19 -8.77
C VAL A 124 4.11 5.68 -7.50
N VAL A 125 3.74 4.75 -6.63
CA VAL A 125 3.23 5.07 -5.29
C VAL A 125 4.41 5.51 -4.42
N GLN A 126 4.43 6.77 -4.00
CA GLN A 126 5.46 7.28 -3.08
C GLN A 126 5.13 6.99 -1.63
N GLU A 127 3.85 7.09 -1.28
CA GLU A 127 3.32 6.80 0.04
C GLU A 127 1.85 6.40 -0.08
N THR A 128 1.42 5.53 0.82
CA THR A 128 0.04 5.09 0.99
C THR A 128 -0.08 4.64 2.44
N TYR A 129 -1.00 5.21 3.21
CA TYR A 129 -1.09 4.95 4.66
C TYR A 129 -2.41 5.47 5.25
N PRO A 130 -2.87 4.91 6.39
CA PRO A 130 -3.94 5.52 7.18
C PRO A 130 -3.42 6.75 7.94
N LYS A 131 -4.18 7.85 7.94
CA LYS A 131 -3.87 9.00 8.82
C LYS A 131 -4.16 8.68 10.28
N SER A 132 -3.49 9.38 11.19
CA SER A 132 -3.64 9.23 12.65
C SER A 132 -5.08 9.40 13.16
N SER A 133 -5.93 10.16 12.45
CA SER A 133 -7.36 10.29 12.76
C SER A 133 -8.13 8.97 12.64
N GLY A 134 -7.61 7.98 11.90
CA GLY A 134 -8.21 6.66 11.71
C GLY A 134 -9.41 6.64 10.76
N ASP A 135 -9.76 7.77 10.15
CA ASP A 135 -10.89 7.93 9.23
C ASP A 135 -10.46 8.23 7.79
N THR A 136 -9.17 8.46 7.55
CA THR A 136 -8.68 8.93 6.25
C THR A 136 -7.58 8.04 5.72
N TRP A 137 -7.70 7.55 4.49
CA TRP A 137 -6.57 6.98 3.75
C TRP A 137 -5.83 8.07 2.99
N ALA A 138 -4.53 8.21 3.20
CA ALA A 138 -3.69 9.13 2.45
C ALA A 138 -2.86 8.38 1.42
N TYR A 139 -2.65 9.02 0.27
CA TYR A 139 -1.73 8.53 -0.73
C TYR A 139 -1.04 9.70 -1.44
N THR A 140 0.17 9.44 -1.94
CA THR A 140 0.87 10.32 -2.86
C THR A 140 1.50 9.47 -3.96
N VAL A 141 1.30 9.91 -5.20
CA VAL A 141 1.92 9.34 -6.38
C VAL A 141 2.89 10.33 -7.02
N SER A 142 3.82 9.81 -7.81
CA SER A 142 4.73 10.64 -8.58
C SER A 142 5.15 9.99 -9.87
N ARG A 143 5.78 10.78 -10.74
CA ARG A 143 6.43 10.29 -11.95
C ARG A 143 7.79 10.95 -12.12
N LYS A 144 8.67 10.26 -12.85
CA LYS A 144 10.07 10.69 -13.08
C LYS A 144 10.15 11.90 -14.01
N THR A 145 9.32 11.93 -15.05
CA THR A 145 9.29 12.98 -16.07
C THR A 145 7.88 13.49 -16.30
N GLY A 146 7.75 14.76 -16.67
CA GLY A 146 6.52 15.30 -17.26
C GLY A 146 6.20 14.64 -18.61
N GLY A 147 5.09 15.01 -19.22
CA GLY A 147 4.68 14.44 -20.51
C GLY A 147 3.18 14.54 -20.73
N THR A 148 2.53 13.43 -21.05
CA THR A 148 1.07 13.38 -21.19
C THR A 148 0.37 13.48 -19.83
N THR A 149 -0.93 13.78 -19.84
CA THR A 149 -1.77 13.62 -18.65
C THR A 149 -1.83 12.15 -18.28
N VAL A 150 -1.63 11.85 -16.99
CA VAL A 150 -1.78 10.49 -16.44
C VAL A 150 -2.95 10.47 -15.47
N THR A 151 -3.72 9.39 -15.50
CA THR A 151 -4.88 9.16 -14.64
C THR A 151 -4.64 7.99 -13.70
N PHE A 152 -5.25 8.07 -12.53
CA PHE A 152 -5.22 7.06 -11.49
C PHE A 152 -6.47 7.18 -10.61
N THR A 153 -6.72 6.20 -9.76
CA THR A 153 -7.85 6.22 -8.83
C THR A 153 -7.34 5.92 -7.43
N GLY A 154 -7.52 6.89 -6.53
CA GLY A 154 -7.36 6.65 -5.11
C GLY A 154 -8.50 5.80 -4.59
N ARG A 155 -8.18 4.80 -3.77
CA ARG A 155 -9.16 3.90 -3.15
C ARG A 155 -8.98 3.86 -1.64
N ALA A 156 -10.09 3.84 -0.91
CA ALA A 156 -10.08 3.56 0.53
C ALA A 156 -11.19 2.57 0.88
N ILE A 157 -10.89 1.68 1.83
CA ILE A 157 -11.81 0.72 2.41
C ILE A 157 -12.25 1.30 3.75
N CYS A 158 -13.54 1.48 3.92
CA CYS A 158 -14.15 2.04 5.11
C CYS A 158 -15.08 1.01 5.75
N ALA A 159 -15.23 1.08 7.06
CA ALA A 159 -16.22 0.32 7.81
C ALA A 159 -16.60 1.07 9.08
N ASP A 160 -17.67 0.65 9.76
CA ASP A 160 -18.15 1.35 10.95
C ASP A 160 -17.08 1.42 12.06
N SER A 161 -17.08 2.52 12.83
CA SER A 161 -16.11 2.76 13.90
C SER A 161 -16.22 1.80 15.08
N THR A 162 -17.23 0.93 15.07
CA THR A 162 -17.51 -0.10 16.08
C THR A 162 -16.69 -1.37 15.88
N ILE A 163 -15.77 -1.41 14.91
CA ILE A 163 -14.86 -2.55 14.73
C ILE A 163 -14.09 -2.82 16.02
N THR A 164 -14.33 -4.01 16.57
CA THR A 164 -13.76 -4.45 17.82
C THR A 164 -12.23 -4.45 17.77
N GLY A 165 -11.63 -3.79 18.76
CA GLY A 165 -10.19 -3.75 18.92
C GLY A 165 -9.45 -2.97 17.83
N TYR A 166 -10.13 -2.19 16.98
CA TYR A 166 -9.46 -1.37 15.97
C TYR A 166 -8.41 -0.44 16.61
N VAL A 167 -7.21 -0.43 16.04
CA VAL A 167 -6.09 0.41 16.46
C VAL A 167 -5.17 0.67 15.28
N LEU A 168 -4.67 1.91 15.20
CA LEU A 168 -3.54 2.23 14.34
C LEU A 168 -2.24 2.09 15.13
N VAL A 169 -1.33 1.28 14.64
CA VAL A 169 0.05 1.23 15.11
C VAL A 169 0.90 2.08 14.18
N SER A 170 1.65 3.01 14.73
CA SER A 170 2.55 3.87 13.98
C SER A 170 3.94 3.86 14.58
N ARG A 171 4.97 3.99 13.74
CA ARG A 171 6.34 4.14 14.21
C ARG A 171 7.09 5.15 13.36
N PRO A 172 7.52 6.28 13.95
CA PRO A 172 8.48 7.16 13.31
C PRO A 172 9.83 6.44 13.18
N ASP A 173 10.40 6.47 11.98
CA ASP A 173 11.69 5.90 11.67
C ASP A 173 12.51 6.91 10.85
N SER A 174 13.82 6.66 10.78
CA SER A 174 14.73 7.49 9.99
C SER A 174 15.82 6.63 9.37
N MET A 175 16.24 7.03 8.17
CA MET A 175 17.34 6.39 7.46
C MET A 175 18.50 7.38 7.33
N LEU A 176 19.66 6.98 7.85
CA LEU A 176 20.87 7.79 7.90
C LEU A 176 21.42 8.07 6.49
N PRO A 177 22.23 9.13 6.31
CA PRO A 177 22.85 9.55 5.05
C PRO A 177 23.34 8.42 4.12
N GLN A 178 24.11 7.48 4.65
CA GLN A 178 24.78 6.43 3.88
C GLN A 178 23.91 5.19 3.65
N ALA A 179 22.78 5.09 4.34
CA ALA A 179 21.88 3.96 4.17
C ALA A 179 21.08 4.12 2.87
N LEU A 180 21.16 3.09 2.03
CA LEU A 180 20.44 3.00 0.75
C LEU A 180 19.04 2.39 0.91
N SER A 181 18.83 1.64 1.99
CA SER A 181 17.60 0.94 2.30
C SER A 181 17.37 0.85 3.81
N PHE A 182 16.10 0.80 4.19
CA PHE A 182 15.66 0.55 5.56
C PHE A 182 14.38 -0.26 5.56
N GLY A 183 14.34 -1.34 6.33
CA GLY A 183 13.17 -2.18 6.50
C GLY A 183 12.81 -2.39 7.97
N ARG A 184 11.52 -2.51 8.26
CA ARG A 184 11.02 -2.80 9.61
C ARG A 184 9.63 -3.45 9.53
N SER A 185 9.25 -4.13 10.61
CA SER A 185 7.89 -4.64 10.81
C SER A 185 7.23 -4.02 12.02
N LEU A 186 5.91 -3.80 11.93
CA LEU A 186 5.05 -3.32 13.00
C LEU A 186 4.16 -4.45 13.48
N LEU A 187 4.27 -4.79 14.76
CA LEU A 187 3.46 -5.83 15.38
C LEU A 187 2.14 -5.25 15.89
N CYS A 188 1.03 -5.88 15.50
CA CYS A 188 -0.27 -5.60 16.07
C CYS A 188 -0.30 -6.02 17.55
N PRO A 189 -1.03 -5.30 18.42
CA PRO A 189 -1.20 -5.71 19.81
C PRO A 189 -1.77 -7.13 19.93
N SER A 190 -1.47 -7.78 21.07
CA SER A 190 -1.92 -9.15 21.34
C SER A 190 -3.43 -9.33 21.08
N GLY A 191 -3.78 -10.44 20.42
CA GLY A 191 -5.16 -10.76 20.03
C GLY A 191 -5.68 -10.02 18.79
N LYS A 192 -4.87 -9.18 18.14
CA LYS A 192 -5.24 -8.45 16.92
C LYS A 192 -4.50 -8.97 15.70
N ARG A 193 -5.13 -8.81 14.54
CA ARG A 193 -4.57 -9.09 13.21
C ARG A 193 -4.40 -7.80 12.43
N VAL A 194 -3.45 -7.81 11.50
CA VAL A 194 -3.24 -6.70 10.58
C VAL A 194 -4.26 -6.75 9.45
N PHE A 195 -4.85 -5.61 9.13
CA PHE A 195 -5.77 -5.44 8.00
C PHE A 195 -5.07 -4.81 6.82
N SER A 196 -4.30 -3.75 7.09
CA SER A 196 -3.49 -3.04 6.10
C SER A 196 -2.37 -2.28 6.79
N GLY A 197 -1.59 -1.56 6.01
CA GLY A 197 -0.63 -0.60 6.51
C GLY A 197 0.00 0.15 5.36
N GLY A 198 1.11 0.81 5.65
CA GLY A 198 1.94 1.43 4.64
C GLY A 198 2.91 2.41 5.25
N VAL A 199 3.38 3.35 4.44
CA VAL A 199 4.45 4.27 4.83
C VAL A 199 4.04 5.69 4.47
N GLN A 200 4.20 6.58 5.45
CA GLN A 200 4.16 8.03 5.28
C GLN A 200 5.58 8.55 5.10
N ASN A 201 5.81 9.30 4.04
CA ASN A 201 7.13 9.75 3.62
C ASN A 201 7.29 11.25 3.89
N ALA A 202 7.79 11.60 5.08
CA ALA A 202 7.71 12.98 5.59
C ALA A 202 8.48 14.01 4.76
N ASN A 203 9.49 13.60 3.99
CA ASN A 203 10.29 14.49 3.15
C ASN A 203 10.45 14.00 1.70
N TYR A 204 9.63 13.03 1.27
CA TYR A 204 9.67 12.43 -0.06
C TYR A 204 11.05 11.87 -0.49
N GLY A 205 11.97 11.68 0.46
CA GLY A 205 13.35 11.24 0.22
C GLY A 205 13.50 9.73 -0.04
N VAL A 206 12.43 8.96 0.14
CA VAL A 206 12.40 7.51 -0.09
C VAL A 206 11.34 7.07 -1.11
N VAL A 207 11.46 5.84 -1.61
CA VAL A 207 10.41 5.10 -2.33
C VAL A 207 10.09 3.84 -1.55
N VAL A 208 8.80 3.49 -1.47
CA VAL A 208 8.38 2.20 -0.89
C VAL A 208 8.72 1.08 -1.87
N GLN A 209 9.58 0.16 -1.44
CA GLN A 209 9.97 -1.03 -2.21
C GLN A 209 9.01 -2.19 -1.93
N GLU A 210 8.57 -2.29 -0.68
CA GLU A 210 7.67 -3.33 -0.22
C GLU A 210 6.84 -2.82 0.96
N SER A 211 5.61 -3.31 1.04
CA SER A 211 4.64 -2.97 2.07
C SER A 211 3.59 -4.07 2.07
N HIS A 212 3.56 -4.92 3.09
CA HIS A 212 2.76 -6.14 3.09
C HIS A 212 2.55 -6.70 4.50
N PRO A 213 1.53 -7.56 4.70
CA PRO A 213 1.43 -8.36 5.92
C PRO A 213 2.48 -9.48 5.96
N ASN A 214 2.71 -10.07 7.13
CA ASN A 214 3.39 -11.36 7.23
C ASN A 214 2.41 -12.54 7.11
N SER A 215 2.94 -13.76 6.97
CA SER A 215 2.15 -14.99 6.89
C SER A 215 1.30 -15.28 8.13
N ALA A 216 1.73 -14.84 9.31
CA ALA A 216 0.96 -14.96 10.56
C ALA A 216 -0.20 -13.95 10.66
N GLY A 217 -0.21 -12.91 9.83
CA GLY A 217 -1.24 -11.87 9.79
C GLY A 217 -1.30 -11.00 11.03
N ASP A 218 -0.20 -10.86 11.76
CA ASP A 218 -0.08 -10.03 12.96
C ASP A 218 0.93 -8.89 12.80
N THR A 219 1.69 -8.84 11.70
CA THR A 219 2.60 -7.73 11.42
C THR A 219 2.39 -7.10 10.06
N TRP A 220 2.65 -5.79 9.97
CA TRP A 220 2.86 -5.09 8.71
C TRP A 220 4.36 -4.84 8.52
N ALA A 221 4.94 -5.41 7.47
CA ALA A 221 6.32 -5.17 7.06
C ALA A 221 6.37 -4.09 5.98
N TYR A 222 7.42 -3.29 6.01
CA TYR A 222 7.72 -2.34 4.95
C TYR A 222 9.23 -2.15 4.79
N THR A 223 9.65 -1.87 3.56
CA THR A 223 11.02 -1.45 3.25
C THR A 223 10.97 -0.28 2.29
N VAL A 224 11.84 0.68 2.55
CA VAL A 224 12.00 1.89 1.76
C VAL A 224 13.44 1.99 1.24
N SER A 225 13.59 2.51 0.03
CA SER A 225 14.89 2.82 -0.57
C SER A 225 15.07 4.32 -0.72
N ARG A 226 16.31 4.78 -0.58
CA ARG A 226 16.68 6.18 -0.78
C ARG A 226 16.52 6.55 -2.26
N LYS A 227 15.87 7.68 -2.55
CA LYS A 227 15.83 8.25 -3.91
C LYS A 227 17.18 8.84 -4.30
N THR A 228 17.65 9.81 -3.51
CA THR A 228 18.84 10.63 -3.79
C THR A 228 19.41 11.25 -2.51
N GLY A 229 20.65 11.75 -2.58
CA GLY A 229 21.25 12.64 -1.59
C GLY A 229 21.81 11.95 -0.34
N GLY A 230 22.57 12.69 0.47
CA GLY A 230 23.26 12.20 1.67
C GLY A 230 22.73 12.78 2.98
N SER A 231 21.46 13.18 3.06
CA SER A 231 20.86 13.66 4.31
C SER A 231 20.03 12.57 4.99
N THR A 232 19.81 12.71 6.30
CA THR A 232 18.86 11.86 7.03
C THR A 232 17.45 12.05 6.45
N VAL A 233 16.79 10.94 6.11
CA VAL A 233 15.39 10.95 5.67
C VAL A 233 14.50 10.40 6.78
N ARG A 234 13.27 10.91 6.88
CA ARG A 234 12.31 10.56 7.94
C ARG A 234 11.02 10.05 7.30
N PHE A 235 10.47 9.00 7.89
CA PHE A 235 9.23 8.38 7.46
C PHE A 235 8.54 7.77 8.66
N THR A 236 7.28 7.38 8.49
CA THR A 236 6.51 6.71 9.53
C THR A 236 5.86 5.48 8.92
N GLY A 237 6.16 4.31 9.48
CA GLY A 237 5.42 3.09 9.17
C GLY A 237 4.07 3.11 9.88
N TRP A 238 3.05 2.58 9.22
CA TRP A 238 1.69 2.47 9.73
C TRP A 238 1.16 1.06 9.56
N ALA A 239 0.34 0.60 10.51
CA ALA A 239 -0.45 -0.62 10.42
C ALA A 239 -1.84 -0.38 11.01
N ALA A 240 -2.89 -0.78 10.29
CA ALA A 240 -4.24 -0.86 10.81
C ALA A 240 -4.47 -2.28 11.32
N CYS A 241 -4.79 -2.39 12.61
CA CYS A 241 -4.99 -3.66 13.29
C CYS A 241 -6.38 -3.70 13.92
N ALA A 242 -6.98 -4.88 14.01
CA ALA A 242 -8.23 -5.09 14.75
C ALA A 242 -8.33 -6.53 15.24
N THR A 243 -9.31 -6.81 16.10
CA THR A 243 -9.61 -8.19 16.48
C THR A 243 -10.01 -8.97 15.24
N ALA A 244 -9.50 -10.20 15.09
CA ALA A 244 -9.89 -11.06 13.98
C ALA A 244 -11.40 -11.30 14.03
N THR A 245 -12.13 -10.78 13.05
CA THR A 245 -13.51 -11.20 12.80
C THR A 245 -13.42 -12.55 12.11
N SER A 246 -13.84 -13.62 12.81
CA SER A 246 -13.96 -14.97 12.27
C SER A 246 -14.85 -14.99 11.04
#